data_AF-A0A8K1FX03-F1
#
_entry.id   AF-A0A8K1FX03-F1
#
_cell.length_a   1.000
_cell.length_b   1.000
_cell.length_c   1.000
_cell.angle_alpha   90.00
_cell.angle_beta   90.00
_cell.angle_gamma   90.00
#
_symmetry.space_group_name_H-M   'P 1'
#
loop_
_entity.id
_entity.type
_entity.pdbx_description
1 polymer ?
#
loop_
_entity_poly.entity_id
_entity_poly.type
_entity_poly.pdbx_seq_one_letter_code
_entity_poly.pdbx_strand_id
1 'polypeptide(L)'
;MAARRWPLLLLLLLAGPGRAPGGSSGRFPLSLGPGPAAAYFPEERWNPESPPRPPRVAVALLARNAAHALPLVLGGLERLRHPKDRMALWVAADHSVDNTSALLSEWLGRVRGQYHRVVWRHQEEPRWFPDEEGPKHWSPARYEHVMRLRQEALEAARAMWADYLLFLDADNVLVNPDTLALLVAENRTVVAPMLDSRAAYSNFWCGITPQ
;
A
#
# COMPACT_ATOMS: atom_id res chain seq x y z
N MET A 1 -6.11 -28.49 -5.84
CA MET A 1 -6.23 -28.58 -7.32
C MET A 1 -5.36 -27.51 -7.92
N ALA A 2 -4.38 -27.93 -8.72
CA ALA A 2 -3.28 -27.12 -9.20
C ALA A 2 -3.59 -26.39 -10.51
N ALA A 3 -2.87 -25.29 -10.68
CA ALA A 3 -2.37 -24.71 -11.93
C ALA A 3 -3.37 -24.05 -12.90
N ARG A 4 -3.00 -22.84 -13.33
CA ARG A 4 -2.62 -22.63 -14.74
C ARG A 4 -1.64 -21.47 -14.89
N ARG A 5 -0.39 -21.83 -15.16
CA ARG A 5 0.65 -21.02 -15.80
C ARG A 5 0.26 -20.79 -17.26
N TRP A 6 0.50 -19.60 -17.80
CA TRP A 6 0.42 -19.36 -19.24
C TRP A 6 1.85 -19.32 -19.80
N PRO A 7 2.17 -20.12 -20.84
CA PRO A 7 3.50 -20.13 -21.44
C PRO A 7 3.62 -19.13 -22.61
N LEU A 8 4.87 -18.75 -22.87
CA LEU A 8 5.35 -18.01 -24.03
C LEU A 8 5.00 -18.70 -25.35
N LEU A 9 4.76 -17.92 -26.41
CA LEU A 9 4.83 -18.39 -27.79
C LEU A 9 6.03 -17.71 -28.48
N LEU A 10 7.08 -18.50 -28.70
CA LEU A 10 8.20 -18.20 -29.59
C LEU A 10 7.77 -18.59 -31.02
N LEU A 11 7.92 -17.69 -32.01
CA LEU A 11 7.76 -18.04 -33.42
C LEU A 11 9.16 -18.11 -34.07
N LEU A 12 9.57 -19.32 -34.42
CA LEU A 12 10.75 -19.63 -35.23
C LEU A 12 10.26 -20.11 -36.59
N LEU A 13 10.66 -19.46 -37.68
CA LEU A 13 10.46 -19.95 -39.04
C LEU A 13 11.83 -20.13 -39.70
N LEU A 14 12.14 -21.41 -39.94
CA LEU A 14 13.23 -21.91 -40.76
C LEU A 14 12.85 -21.85 -42.24
N ALA A 15 13.80 -21.47 -43.10
CA ALA A 15 13.90 -22.01 -44.46
C ALA A 15 15.36 -21.88 -44.95
N GLY A 16 15.96 -23.02 -45.30
CA GLY A 16 17.32 -23.13 -45.86
C GLY A 16 17.36 -23.01 -47.39
N PRO A 17 18.18 -23.82 -48.09
CA PRO A 17 19.47 -23.39 -48.65
C PRO A 17 19.53 -23.48 -50.19
N GLY A 18 20.55 -22.87 -50.83
CA GLY A 18 20.75 -22.96 -52.28
C GLY A 18 22.17 -22.60 -52.72
N ARG A 19 22.73 -23.40 -53.64
CA ARG A 19 24.15 -23.62 -53.95
C ARG A 19 24.60 -22.85 -55.22
N ALA A 20 25.89 -22.48 -55.28
CA ALA A 20 26.63 -21.88 -56.42
C ALA A 20 26.81 -22.87 -57.62
N PRO A 21 27.51 -22.59 -58.76
CA PRO A 21 28.49 -21.51 -59.08
C PRO A 21 28.55 -20.94 -60.54
N GLY A 22 29.43 -19.95 -60.80
CA GLY A 22 30.06 -19.74 -62.12
C GLY A 22 30.36 -18.30 -62.57
N GLY A 23 31.65 -17.98 -62.81
CA GLY A 23 32.11 -17.29 -64.04
C GLY A 23 32.28 -15.75 -64.13
N SER A 24 33.52 -15.30 -63.86
CA SER A 24 34.35 -14.26 -64.53
C SER A 24 33.98 -12.75 -64.63
N SER A 25 34.99 -11.97 -64.17
CA SER A 25 35.53 -10.69 -64.67
C SER A 25 34.70 -9.40 -64.62
N GLY A 26 35.14 -8.47 -63.76
CA GLY A 26 34.80 -7.05 -63.83
C GLY A 26 35.39 -6.27 -62.66
N ARG A 27 36.36 -5.39 -62.94
CA ARG A 27 36.99 -4.46 -61.98
C ARG A 27 36.01 -3.36 -61.57
N PHE A 28 35.79 -3.17 -60.27
CA PHE A 28 35.39 -1.90 -59.64
C PHE A 28 35.81 -1.91 -58.16
N PRO A 29 36.61 -0.95 -57.65
CA PRO A 29 36.69 -0.72 -56.21
C PRO A 29 35.65 0.33 -55.84
N LEU A 30 34.44 -0.12 -55.50
CA LEU A 30 33.50 0.66 -54.71
C LEU A 30 33.24 -0.13 -53.43
N SER A 31 34.13 0.04 -52.45
CA SER A 31 33.93 -0.48 -51.11
C SER A 31 32.95 0.43 -50.36
N LEU A 32 31.67 0.25 -50.61
CA LEU A 32 30.60 0.55 -49.66
C LEU A 32 29.93 -0.78 -49.32
N GLY A 33 30.62 -1.60 -48.52
CA GLY A 33 29.96 -2.71 -47.87
C GLY A 33 28.98 -2.15 -46.84
N PRO A 34 27.78 -2.72 -46.68
CA PRO A 34 27.03 -2.50 -45.45
C PRO A 34 27.93 -3.02 -44.32
N GLY A 35 28.28 -2.14 -43.37
CA GLY A 35 28.94 -2.56 -42.15
C GLY A 35 28.17 -3.72 -41.52
N PRO A 36 28.81 -4.59 -40.71
CA PRO A 36 28.11 -5.68 -40.06
C PRO A 36 26.89 -5.08 -39.39
N ALA A 37 25.70 -5.52 -39.81
CA ALA A 37 24.47 -5.17 -39.12
C ALA A 37 24.68 -5.68 -37.69
N ALA A 38 25.06 -4.78 -36.79
CA ALA A 38 25.09 -5.05 -35.38
C ALA A 38 23.66 -5.39 -35.04
N ALA A 39 23.38 -6.69 -35.01
CA ALA A 39 22.08 -7.19 -34.64
C ALA A 39 21.82 -6.63 -33.23
N TYR A 40 20.91 -5.67 -33.17
CA TYR A 40 20.52 -5.05 -31.92
C TYR A 40 19.66 -6.09 -31.20
N PHE A 41 20.27 -6.86 -30.31
CA PHE A 41 19.59 -7.79 -29.44
C PHE A 41 19.20 -7.04 -28.15
N PRO A 42 17.91 -6.77 -27.91
CA PRO A 42 17.47 -6.11 -26.68
C PRO A 42 17.84 -6.90 -25.42
N GLU A 43 18.03 -8.21 -25.58
CA GLU A 43 18.39 -9.20 -24.55
C GLU A 43 19.83 -9.06 -24.05
N GLU A 44 20.73 -8.44 -24.83
CA GLU A 44 22.13 -8.18 -24.44
C GLU A 44 22.29 -6.92 -23.57
N ARG A 45 21.22 -6.13 -23.38
CA ARG A 45 21.20 -5.11 -22.33
C ARG A 45 21.05 -5.82 -20.99
N TRP A 46 22.18 -6.16 -20.37
CA TRP A 46 22.23 -6.42 -18.93
C TRP A 46 21.68 -5.19 -18.20
N ASN A 47 20.43 -5.29 -17.74
CA ASN A 47 19.82 -4.29 -16.88
C ASN A 47 19.87 -4.86 -15.46
N PRO A 48 20.72 -4.33 -14.57
CA PRO A 48 20.84 -4.85 -13.22
C PRO A 48 19.46 -4.79 -12.54
N GLU A 49 19.09 -5.85 -11.81
CA GLU A 49 17.86 -5.84 -11.02
C GLU A 49 17.85 -4.62 -10.10
N SER A 50 16.69 -3.98 -9.98
CA SER A 50 16.54 -2.85 -9.07
C SER A 50 16.80 -3.31 -7.63
N PRO A 51 17.43 -2.48 -6.78
CA PRO A 51 17.63 -2.82 -5.39
C PRO A 51 16.29 -3.12 -4.70
N PRO A 52 16.27 -4.02 -3.70
CA PRO A 52 15.06 -4.40 -2.99
C PRO A 52 14.41 -3.15 -2.39
N ARG A 53 13.15 -2.91 -2.73
CA ARG A 53 12.37 -1.78 -2.23
C ARG A 53 11.58 -2.22 -1.00
N PRO A 54 11.39 -1.34 -0.01
CA PRO A 54 10.52 -1.65 1.13
C PRO A 54 9.08 -1.88 0.64
N PRO A 55 8.29 -2.74 1.29
CA PRO A 55 6.95 -3.11 0.82
C PRO A 55 5.99 -1.91 0.80
N ARG A 56 4.90 -2.01 0.02
CA ARG A 56 3.82 -1.03 0.00
C ARG A 56 2.96 -1.24 1.24
N VAL A 57 2.74 -0.17 2.00
CA VAL A 57 1.92 -0.23 3.21
C VAL A 57 0.75 0.71 3.05
N ALA A 58 -0.47 0.17 3.16
CA ALA A 58 -1.66 1.00 3.34
C ALA A 58 -1.87 1.23 4.84
N VAL A 59 -2.19 2.45 5.23
CA VAL A 59 -2.59 2.81 6.59
C VAL A 59 -4.06 3.19 6.58
N ALA A 60 -4.88 2.46 7.33
CA ALA A 60 -6.29 2.75 7.53
C ALA A 60 -6.47 3.46 8.88
N LEU A 61 -6.92 4.72 8.84
CA LEU A 61 -7.18 5.55 10.01
C LEU A 61 -8.68 5.87 10.10
N LEU A 62 -9.32 5.37 11.15
CA LEU A 62 -10.71 5.67 11.48
C LEU A 62 -10.74 6.63 12.66
N ALA A 63 -11.42 7.76 12.50
CA ALA A 63 -11.48 8.78 13.54
C ALA A 63 -12.92 9.19 13.84
N ARG A 64 -13.26 9.17 15.13
CA ARG A 64 -14.51 9.68 15.66
C ARG A 64 -14.24 10.39 16.99
N ASN A 65 -14.60 11.66 17.10
CA ASN A 65 -14.40 12.47 18.33
C ASN A 65 -12.95 12.39 18.89
N ALA A 66 -11.96 12.44 18.00
CA ALA A 66 -10.55 12.25 18.29
C ALA A 66 -9.70 13.52 18.16
N ALA A 67 -10.31 14.71 18.07
CA ALA A 67 -9.59 15.96 17.82
C ALA A 67 -8.46 16.23 18.82
N HIS A 68 -8.64 15.81 20.07
CA HIS A 68 -7.69 15.97 21.16
C HIS A 68 -6.40 15.13 21.00
N ALA A 69 -6.47 13.97 20.34
CA ALA A 69 -5.35 13.04 20.19
C ALA A 69 -4.71 13.10 18.80
N LEU A 70 -5.48 13.50 17.78
CA LEU A 70 -5.05 13.52 16.38
C LEU A 70 -3.70 14.20 16.14
N PRO A 71 -3.38 15.39 16.70
CA PRO A 71 -2.07 16.01 16.47
C PRO A 71 -0.88 15.10 16.83
N LEU A 72 -1.00 14.31 17.90
CA LEU A 72 0.04 13.38 18.33
C LEU A 72 0.09 12.15 17.42
N VAL A 73 -1.06 11.58 17.07
CA VAL A 73 -1.18 10.40 16.20
C VAL A 73 -0.66 10.69 14.80
N LEU A 74 -1.11 11.80 14.20
CA LEU A 74 -0.67 12.24 12.86
C LEU A 74 0.81 12.58 12.84
N GLY A 75 1.32 13.24 13.89
CA GLY A 75 2.75 13.48 14.06
C GLY A 75 3.57 12.19 14.14
N GLY A 76 3.06 11.17 14.84
CA GLY A 76 3.67 9.83 14.89
C GLY A 76 3.72 9.17 13.51
N LEU A 77 2.60 9.20 12.79
CA LEU A 77 2.48 8.67 11.42
C LEU A 77 3.44 9.35 10.43
N GLU A 78 3.59 10.67 10.53
CA GLU A 78 4.55 11.42 9.71
C GLU A 78 6.00 11.02 10.02
N ARG A 79 6.35 10.76 11.28
CA ARG A 79 7.71 10.38 11.71
C ARG A 79 8.11 8.94 11.38
N LEU A 80 7.18 8.09 10.94
CA LEU A 80 7.52 6.72 10.54
C LEU A 80 8.59 6.72 9.45
N ARG A 81 9.67 5.96 9.67
CA ARG A 81 10.79 5.75 8.74
C ARG A 81 10.43 4.71 7.68
N HIS A 82 9.39 5.00 6.92
CA HIS A 82 9.00 4.26 5.73
C HIS A 82 8.80 5.24 4.58
N PRO A 83 9.24 4.94 3.34
CA PRO A 83 9.12 5.88 2.24
C PRO A 83 7.65 6.23 1.98
N LYS A 84 7.30 7.53 2.02
CA LYS A 84 5.91 7.98 1.91
C LYS A 84 5.32 7.67 0.52
N ASP A 85 6.14 7.68 -0.52
CA ASP A 85 5.79 7.23 -1.88
C ASP A 85 5.48 5.73 -1.99
N ARG A 86 5.78 4.95 -0.94
CA ARG A 86 5.41 3.54 -0.76
C ARG A 86 4.28 3.35 0.25
N MET A 87 3.74 4.44 0.81
CA MET A 87 2.63 4.42 1.73
C MET A 87 1.36 4.94 1.06
N ALA A 88 0.26 4.26 1.31
CA ALA A 88 -1.07 4.76 0.97
C ALA A 88 -1.84 5.06 2.26
N LEU A 89 -2.68 6.10 2.22
CA LEU A 89 -3.55 6.47 3.32
C LEU A 89 -5.00 6.21 2.92
N TRP A 90 -5.73 5.54 3.78
CA TRP A 90 -7.17 5.47 3.73
C TRP A 90 -7.70 6.01 5.06
N VAL A 91 -8.37 7.15 5.01
CA VAL A 91 -8.79 7.86 6.22
C VAL A 91 -10.29 8.09 6.15
N ALA A 92 -11.00 7.72 7.22
CA ALA A 92 -12.42 8.01 7.37
C ALA A 92 -12.71 8.78 8.66
N ALA A 93 -13.57 9.79 8.56
CA ALA A 93 -14.10 10.54 9.69
C ALA A 93 -15.59 10.82 9.52
N ASP A 94 -16.37 10.29 10.46
CA ASP A 94 -17.82 10.44 10.54
C ASP A 94 -18.27 10.46 12.01
N HIS A 95 -19.57 10.66 12.23
CA HIS A 95 -20.21 10.67 13.55
C HIS A 95 -19.44 11.47 14.62
N SER A 96 -18.82 12.57 14.19
CA SER A 96 -17.98 13.42 15.03
C SER A 96 -18.68 14.75 15.31
N VAL A 97 -18.71 15.12 16.58
CA VAL A 97 -19.27 16.39 17.07
C VAL A 97 -18.15 17.42 17.23
N ASP A 98 -16.93 16.97 17.48
CA ASP A 98 -15.74 17.82 17.63
C ASP A 98 -15.06 18.16 16.29
N ASN A 99 -13.89 18.80 16.38
CA ASN A 99 -13.14 19.27 15.21
C ASN A 99 -12.35 18.17 14.46
N THR A 100 -12.64 16.88 14.69
CA THR A 100 -11.89 15.74 14.12
C THR A 100 -11.77 15.83 12.60
N SER A 101 -12.90 16.04 11.92
CA SER A 101 -12.96 16.04 10.46
C SER A 101 -12.20 17.20 9.84
N ALA A 102 -12.25 18.39 10.45
CA ALA A 102 -11.53 19.56 9.96
C ALA A 102 -10.01 19.39 10.10
N LEU A 103 -9.54 18.89 11.25
CA LEU A 103 -8.11 18.62 11.48
C LEU A 103 -7.56 17.61 10.48
N LEU A 104 -8.32 16.54 10.19
CA LEU A 104 -7.93 15.55 9.19
C LEU A 104 -7.94 16.13 7.78
N SER A 105 -8.95 16.93 7.42
CA SER A 105 -9.02 17.58 6.11
C SER A 105 -7.82 18.50 5.86
N GLU A 106 -7.48 19.34 6.85
CA GLU A 106 -6.32 20.23 6.79
C GLU A 106 -5.01 19.43 6.65
N TRP A 107 -4.82 18.43 7.52
CA TRP A 107 -3.64 17.57 7.49
C TRP A 107 -3.47 16.85 6.16
N LEU A 108 -4.54 16.23 5.65
CA LEU A 108 -4.55 15.55 4.35
C LEU A 108 -4.24 16.51 3.22
N GLY A 109 -4.75 17.75 3.27
CA GLY A 109 -4.42 18.80 2.30
C GLY A 109 -2.92 19.08 2.23
N ARG A 110 -2.22 19.08 3.37
CA ARG A 110 -0.77 19.31 3.45
C ARG A 110 0.05 18.10 2.98
N VAL A 111 -0.33 16.87 3.34
CA VAL A 111 0.53 15.70 3.13
C VAL A 111 0.21 14.89 1.88
N ARG A 112 -0.95 15.09 1.24
CA ARG A 112 -1.44 14.24 0.13
C ARG A 112 -0.43 14.02 -1.00
N GLY A 113 0.38 15.03 -1.34
CA GLY A 113 1.40 14.92 -2.40
C GLY A 113 2.63 14.05 -2.06
N GLN A 114 2.83 13.70 -0.79
CA GLN A 114 3.96 12.88 -0.34
C GLN A 114 3.64 11.38 -0.36
N TYR A 115 2.36 11.04 -0.25
CA TYR A 115 1.90 9.65 -0.17
C TYR A 115 1.57 9.10 -1.56
N HIS A 116 1.78 7.79 -1.76
CA HIS A 116 1.46 7.10 -3.02
C HIS A 116 0.01 7.33 -3.45
N ARG A 117 -0.90 7.21 -2.49
CA ARG A 117 -2.33 7.43 -2.67
C ARG A 117 -2.96 7.86 -1.36
N VAL A 118 -3.96 8.71 -1.45
CA VAL A 118 -4.77 9.13 -0.30
C VAL A 118 -6.24 8.99 -0.67
N VAL A 119 -6.98 8.24 0.13
CA VAL A 119 -8.44 8.13 0.08
C VAL A 119 -9.00 8.81 1.33
N TRP A 120 -9.82 9.83 1.11
CA TRP A 120 -10.50 10.58 2.18
C TRP A 120 -11.99 10.28 2.12
N ARG A 121 -12.53 9.75 3.21
CA ARG A 121 -13.97 9.52 3.40
C ARG A 121 -14.43 10.39 4.54
N HIS A 122 -15.28 11.35 4.24
CA HIS A 122 -15.83 12.24 5.25
C HIS A 122 -17.34 12.32 5.12
N GLN A 123 -18.00 12.25 6.26
CA GLN A 123 -19.42 12.45 6.39
C GLN A 123 -19.68 13.40 7.57
N GLU A 124 -20.31 14.54 7.30
CA GLU A 124 -20.68 15.52 8.34
C GLU A 124 -21.90 15.05 9.14
N GLU A 125 -22.86 14.39 8.48
CA GLU A 125 -24.09 13.90 9.08
C GLU A 125 -24.34 12.42 8.73
N PRO A 126 -24.78 11.59 9.70
CA PRO A 126 -25.18 11.99 11.04
C PRO A 126 -23.98 12.15 12.00
N ARG A 127 -24.10 13.07 12.96
CA ARG A 127 -23.06 13.31 14.00
C ARG A 127 -23.03 12.29 15.14
N TRP A 128 -24.07 11.47 15.29
CA TRP A 128 -24.18 10.42 16.31
C TRP A 128 -25.05 9.27 15.81
N PHE A 129 -24.94 8.11 16.46
CA PHE A 129 -25.84 6.98 16.19
C PHE A 129 -27.14 7.15 16.98
N PRO A 130 -28.33 6.90 16.39
CA PRO A 130 -29.61 7.08 17.09
C PRO A 130 -29.79 6.19 18.34
N ASP A 131 -29.09 5.05 18.38
CA ASP A 131 -29.11 4.06 19.45
C ASP A 131 -27.96 4.23 20.45
N GLU A 132 -27.23 5.34 20.41
CA GLU A 132 -26.15 5.61 21.36
C GLU A 132 -26.62 6.37 22.61
N GLU A 133 -26.24 5.89 23.79
CA GLU A 133 -26.54 6.54 25.08
C GLU A 133 -25.46 7.55 25.48
N GLY A 134 -24.30 7.50 24.82
CA GLY A 134 -23.20 8.43 25.04
C GLY A 134 -21.96 8.12 24.18
N PRO A 135 -20.90 8.94 24.25
CA PRO A 135 -19.77 8.88 23.33
C PRO A 135 -18.99 7.55 23.36
N LYS A 136 -18.97 6.89 24.51
CA LYS A 136 -18.30 5.60 24.72
C LYS A 136 -19.23 4.39 24.52
N HIS A 137 -20.52 4.61 24.28
CA HIS A 137 -21.46 3.52 24.03
C HIS A 137 -21.15 2.89 22.67
N TRP A 138 -21.03 1.56 22.68
CA TRP A 138 -20.85 0.76 21.47
C TRP A 138 -22.16 0.08 21.11
N SER A 139 -23.03 0.84 20.45
CA SER A 139 -24.31 0.33 19.97
C SER A 139 -24.12 -0.66 18.80
N PRO A 140 -25.08 -1.57 18.54
CA PRO A 140 -25.02 -2.49 17.40
C PRO A 140 -24.83 -1.77 16.06
N ALA A 141 -25.51 -0.65 15.84
CA ALA A 141 -25.36 0.14 14.61
C ALA A 141 -23.94 0.69 14.45
N ARG A 142 -23.33 1.16 15.56
CA ARG A 142 -21.92 1.60 15.56
C ARG A 142 -20.96 0.46 15.25
N TYR A 143 -21.17 -0.73 15.83
CA TYR A 143 -20.34 -1.90 15.55
C TYR A 143 -20.38 -2.27 14.07
N GLU A 144 -21.57 -2.44 13.50
CA GLU A 144 -21.74 -2.78 12.09
C GLU A 144 -21.10 -1.73 11.17
N HIS A 145 -21.29 -0.44 11.49
CA HIS A 145 -20.72 0.66 10.75
C HIS A 145 -19.18 0.60 10.73
N VAL A 146 -18.53 0.43 11.88
CA VAL A 146 -17.07 0.33 11.97
C VAL A 146 -16.55 -0.92 11.26
N MET A 147 -17.27 -2.05 11.35
CA MET A 147 -16.90 -3.28 10.61
C MET A 147 -16.95 -3.05 9.10
N ARG A 148 -17.98 -2.37 8.59
CA ARG A 148 -18.10 -2.01 7.18
C ARG A 148 -16.95 -1.12 6.73
N LEU A 149 -16.62 -0.09 7.50
CA LEU A 149 -15.49 0.79 7.20
C LEU A 149 -14.14 0.03 7.16
N ARG A 150 -13.92 -0.89 8.10
CA ARG A 150 -12.70 -1.73 8.10
C ARG A 150 -12.64 -2.65 6.88
N GLN A 151 -13.78 -3.22 6.46
CA GLN A 151 -13.86 -4.00 5.23
C GLN A 151 -13.56 -3.16 3.99
N GLU A 152 -14.14 -1.96 3.89
CA GLU A 152 -13.85 -1.02 2.79
C GLU A 152 -12.38 -0.62 2.74
N ALA A 153 -11.75 -0.37 3.89
CA ALA A 153 -10.33 -0.08 3.98
C ALA A 153 -9.47 -1.23 3.47
N LEU A 154 -9.85 -2.48 3.78
CA LEU A 154 -9.19 -3.68 3.28
C LEU A 154 -9.30 -3.82 1.76
N GLU A 155 -10.49 -3.63 1.20
CA GLU A 155 -10.67 -3.67 -0.26
C GLU A 155 -9.93 -2.53 -0.95
N ALA A 156 -9.91 -1.33 -0.35
CA ALA A 156 -9.13 -0.21 -0.87
C ALA A 156 -7.63 -0.53 -0.86
N ALA A 157 -7.10 -1.12 0.21
CA ALA A 157 -5.69 -1.52 0.30
C ALA A 157 -5.31 -2.50 -0.82
N ARG A 158 -6.17 -3.49 -1.09
CA ARG A 158 -5.99 -4.42 -2.23
C ARG A 158 -6.01 -3.70 -3.57
N ALA A 159 -6.97 -2.81 -3.80
CA ALA A 159 -7.06 -2.02 -5.02
C ALA A 159 -5.86 -1.07 -5.22
N MET A 160 -5.18 -0.68 -4.12
CA MET A 160 -3.95 0.12 -4.13
C MET A 160 -2.68 -0.72 -4.31
N TRP A 161 -2.81 -2.05 -4.44
CA TRP A 161 -1.68 -2.97 -4.51
C TRP A 161 -0.74 -2.81 -3.30
N ALA A 162 -1.31 -2.65 -2.11
CA ALA A 162 -0.55 -2.67 -0.87
C ALA A 162 -0.17 -4.11 -0.50
N ASP A 163 1.07 -4.31 -0.06
CA ASP A 163 1.57 -5.60 0.42
C ASP A 163 1.10 -5.84 1.87
N TYR A 164 1.00 -4.77 2.66
CA TYR A 164 0.52 -4.80 4.05
C TYR A 164 -0.53 -3.72 4.32
N LEU A 165 -1.42 -3.98 5.27
CA LEU A 165 -2.41 -3.04 5.79
C LEU A 165 -2.21 -2.85 7.29
N LEU A 166 -1.94 -1.62 7.70
CA LEU A 166 -1.92 -1.20 9.10
C LEU A 166 -3.26 -0.55 9.45
N PHE A 167 -4.04 -1.16 10.34
CA PHE A 167 -5.13 -0.47 11.02
C PHE A 167 -4.57 0.36 12.17
N LEU A 168 -4.81 1.67 12.13
CA LEU A 168 -4.37 2.63 13.14
C LEU A 168 -5.60 3.35 13.69
N ASP A 169 -5.87 3.19 14.99
CA ASP A 169 -6.93 3.95 15.65
C ASP A 169 -6.45 5.37 15.98
N ALA A 170 -7.38 6.33 16.05
CA ALA A 170 -7.10 7.76 16.21
C ALA A 170 -6.62 8.19 17.60
N ASP A 171 -6.46 7.24 18.52
CA ASP A 171 -5.88 7.40 19.86
C ASP A 171 -4.55 6.62 20.04
N ASN A 172 -4.08 5.90 19.01
CA ASN A 172 -2.84 5.13 19.05
C ASN A 172 -1.65 5.98 18.57
N VAL A 173 -0.81 6.44 19.50
CA VAL A 173 0.38 7.25 19.18
C VAL A 173 1.59 6.36 18.89
N LEU A 174 2.00 6.29 17.63
CA LEU A 174 3.23 5.61 17.23
C LEU A 174 4.45 6.45 17.57
N VAL A 175 5.07 6.16 18.72
CA VAL A 175 6.28 6.85 19.20
C VAL A 175 7.54 6.30 18.52
N ASN A 176 7.61 4.98 18.29
CA ASN A 176 8.75 4.36 17.64
C ASN A 176 8.66 4.55 16.10
N PRO A 177 9.57 5.30 15.47
CA PRO A 177 9.56 5.52 14.02
C PRO A 177 9.83 4.26 13.19
N ASP A 178 10.41 3.20 13.77
CA ASP A 178 10.70 1.93 13.07
C ASP A 178 9.56 0.91 13.15
N THR A 179 8.40 1.28 13.72
CA THR A 179 7.29 0.36 13.96
C THR A 179 6.91 -0.47 12.72
N LEU A 180 6.81 0.15 11.54
CA LEU A 180 6.47 -0.58 10.31
C LEU A 180 7.54 -1.60 9.91
N ALA A 181 8.82 -1.23 10.01
CA ALA A 181 9.92 -2.13 9.67
C ALA A 181 9.95 -3.34 10.60
N LEU A 182 9.73 -3.12 11.90
CA LEU A 182 9.67 -4.19 12.91
C LEU A 182 8.49 -5.13 12.65
N LEU A 183 7.28 -4.60 12.42
CA LEU A 183 6.10 -5.43 12.16
C LEU A 183 6.22 -6.24 10.86
N VAL A 184 6.79 -5.65 9.81
CA VAL A 184 7.05 -6.36 8.55
C VAL A 184 8.09 -7.47 8.76
N ALA A 185 9.13 -7.22 9.56
CA ALA A 185 10.18 -8.19 9.83
C ALA A 185 9.68 -9.45 10.56
N GLU A 186 8.60 -9.37 11.32
CA GLU A 186 7.98 -10.52 11.99
C GLU A 186 7.46 -11.59 11.00
N ASN A 187 7.18 -11.21 9.74
CA ASN A 187 6.74 -12.11 8.68
C ASN A 187 5.53 -12.99 9.09
N ARG A 188 4.54 -12.36 9.72
CA ARG A 188 3.28 -13.00 10.13
C ARG A 188 2.11 -12.42 9.32
N THR A 189 1.07 -13.22 9.15
CA THR A 189 -0.17 -12.77 8.47
C THR A 189 -0.85 -11.64 9.23
N VAL A 190 -0.86 -11.72 10.56
CA VAL A 190 -1.40 -10.69 11.45
C VAL A 190 -0.43 -10.53 12.62
N VAL A 191 -0.03 -9.30 12.89
CA VAL A 191 0.83 -8.92 14.01
C VAL A 191 0.41 -7.53 14.48
N ALA A 192 0.54 -7.27 15.78
CA ALA A 192 0.30 -5.98 16.37
C ALA A 192 1.46 -5.64 17.32
N PRO A 193 1.89 -4.37 17.38
CA PRO A 193 2.79 -3.94 18.44
C PRO A 193 2.01 -3.88 19.75
N MET A 194 2.67 -4.20 20.86
CA MET A 194 2.10 -3.92 22.18
C MET A 194 2.07 -2.41 22.41
N LEU A 195 0.91 -1.88 22.79
CA LEU A 195 0.75 -0.46 23.11
C LEU A 195 0.71 -0.27 24.62
N ASP A 196 1.60 0.59 25.12
CA ASP A 196 1.62 0.94 26.54
C ASP A 196 0.45 1.85 26.88
N SER A 197 -0.28 1.52 27.94
CA SER A 197 -1.33 2.35 28.49
C SER A 197 -0.99 2.74 29.94
N ARG A 198 -1.59 3.84 30.42
CA ARG A 198 -1.38 4.29 31.81
C ARG A 198 -2.08 3.40 32.85
N ALA A 199 -2.94 2.49 32.41
CA ALA A 199 -3.75 1.62 33.27
C ALA A 199 -3.49 0.15 32.92
N ALA A 200 -4.18 -0.76 33.59
CA ALA A 200 -4.09 -2.20 33.32
C ALA A 200 -4.72 -2.62 31.97
N TYR A 201 -5.27 -1.68 31.20
CA TYR A 201 -5.81 -1.95 29.87
C TYR A 201 -4.69 -2.05 28.84
N SER A 202 -4.82 -2.97 27.89
CA SER A 202 -3.91 -3.12 26.75
C SER A 202 -4.70 -3.35 25.47
N ASN A 203 -4.00 -3.31 24.34
CA ASN A 203 -4.57 -3.57 23.01
C ASN A 203 -4.70 -5.06 22.66
N PHE A 204 -4.58 -5.96 23.65
CA PHE A 204 -4.72 -7.41 23.45
C PHE A 204 -5.21 -8.10 24.72
N TRP A 205 -5.93 -9.21 24.59
CA TRP A 205 -6.35 -10.04 25.73
C TRP A 205 -5.69 -11.41 25.64
N CYS A 206 -5.11 -11.88 26.77
CA CYS A 206 -4.47 -13.21 26.86
C CYS A 206 -5.44 -14.36 27.13
N GLY A 207 -6.69 -14.05 27.49
CA GLY A 207 -7.66 -15.04 27.91
C GLY A 207 -9.07 -14.59 27.55
N ILE A 208 -9.91 -15.58 27.24
CA ILE A 208 -11.34 -15.41 27.04
C ILE A 208 -12.04 -16.42 27.94
N THR A 209 -13.08 -15.99 28.65
CA THR A 209 -13.98 -16.93 29.33
C THR A 209 -14.82 -17.64 28.28
N PRO A 210 -14.90 -18.98 28.28
CA PRO A 210 -15.83 -19.70 27.40
C PRO A 210 -17.26 -19.18 27.60
N GLN A 211 -18.01 -19.04 26.51
CA GLN A 211 -19.44 -18.75 26.53
C GLN A 211 -20.25 -20.01 26.81
#